data_AF-A0A8T3XL27-F1
#
_entry.id   AF-A0A8T3XL27-F1
#
_cell.length_a   1.000
_cell.length_b   1.000
_cell.length_c   1.000
_cell.angle_alpha   90.00
_cell.angle_beta   90.00
_cell.angle_gamma   90.00
#
_symmetry.space_group_name_H-M   'P 1'
#
loop_
_entity.id
_entity.type
_entity.pdbx_description
1 polymer ?
#
loop_
_entity_poly.entity_id
_entity_poly.type
_entity_poly.pdbx_seq_one_letter_code
_entity_poly.pdbx_strand_id
1 'polypeptide(L)'
;FSGNTEFTFRAEACYNYETQSNTKLCVLRDMINIRDNSLCKPNGARTTFSSAAPVQVSNFRQSVVGKDKLSFSFDISVSGNVEIFSDRNKPSNFESGCPKDPRKRRENENRVTVEITEVPSDPVVTGLKCGGLDGGHKGEVILVSGKRTITCTVDLVTDRVDLEKVMGVKVTYNVLDNKETKVLVKHLADT
;
A
#
# COMPACT_ATOMS: atom_id res chain seq x y z
N PHE A 1 31.03 -33.10 28.15
CA PHE A 1 31.55 -31.75 27.84
C PHE A 1 30.85 -30.76 28.77
N SER A 2 31.61 -30.16 29.69
CA SER A 2 31.16 -29.10 30.59
C SER A 2 31.51 -27.75 29.95
N GLY A 3 30.51 -27.01 29.48
CA GLY A 3 30.69 -25.71 28.83
C GLY A 3 29.35 -25.07 28.51
N ASN A 4 29.32 -23.74 28.43
CA ASN A 4 28.13 -23.03 27.99
C ASN A 4 27.95 -23.24 26.48
N THR A 5 26.72 -23.49 26.05
CA THR A 5 26.39 -23.68 24.63
C THR A 5 25.38 -22.64 24.21
N GLU A 6 25.68 -21.93 23.13
CA GLU A 6 24.75 -20.97 22.51
C GLU A 6 23.88 -21.70 21.47
N PHE A 7 22.57 -21.52 21.55
CA PHE A 7 21.60 -22.03 20.59
C PHE A 7 20.84 -20.87 19.95
N THR A 8 20.70 -20.89 18.63
CA THR A 8 19.87 -19.93 17.90
C THR A 8 18.48 -20.51 17.69
N PHE A 9 17.46 -19.82 18.20
CA PHE A 9 16.05 -20.13 17.95
C PHE A 9 15.50 -19.17 16.89
N ARG A 10 14.79 -19.71 15.90
CA ARG A 10 14.07 -18.92 14.89
C ARG A 10 12.57 -19.15 15.03
N ALA A 11 11.82 -18.06 15.15
CA ALA A 11 10.37 -18.06 15.08
C ALA A 11 9.91 -17.39 13.79
N GLU A 12 8.93 -17.99 13.12
CA GLU A 12 8.34 -17.48 11.88
C GLU A 12 6.88 -17.14 12.17
N ALA A 13 6.45 -15.95 11.78
CA ALA A 13 5.07 -15.47 11.97
C ALA A 13 4.45 -15.08 10.64
N CYS A 14 3.24 -15.57 10.38
CA CYS A 14 2.44 -15.19 9.22
C CYS A 14 1.16 -14.50 9.67
N TYR A 15 0.95 -13.25 9.26
CA TYR A 15 -0.23 -12.48 9.63
C TYR A 15 -0.74 -11.62 8.48
N ASN A 16 -2.04 -11.35 8.47
CA ASN A 16 -2.65 -10.40 7.54
C ASN A 16 -2.40 -8.98 8.05
N TYR A 17 -2.05 -8.09 7.14
CA TYR A 17 -1.79 -6.70 7.42
C TYR A 17 -2.54 -5.79 6.45
N GLU A 18 -2.86 -4.59 6.94
CA GLU A 18 -3.54 -3.55 6.19
C GLU A 18 -2.82 -2.23 6.39
N THR A 19 -2.32 -1.66 5.29
CA THR A 19 -1.82 -0.29 5.26
C THR A 19 -2.96 0.62 4.80
N GLN A 20 -3.31 1.61 5.62
CA GLN A 20 -4.22 2.67 5.24
C GLN A 20 -3.42 3.94 4.98
N SER A 21 -3.82 4.68 3.97
CA SER A 21 -3.19 5.93 3.60
C SER A 21 -4.25 6.93 3.17
N ASN A 22 -4.08 8.19 3.53
CA ASN A 22 -4.96 9.26 3.08
C ASN A 22 -4.16 10.40 2.43
N THR A 23 -4.82 11.07 1.51
CA THR A 23 -4.31 12.25 0.80
C THR A 23 -5.47 13.16 0.45
N LYS A 24 -5.14 14.36 -0.04
CA LYS A 24 -6.12 15.33 -0.52
C LYS A 24 -5.92 15.59 -2.02
N LEU A 25 -6.99 15.39 -2.78
CA LEU A 25 -7.10 15.85 -4.16
C LEU A 25 -7.55 17.30 -4.17
N CYS A 26 -6.87 18.11 -4.97
CA CYS A 26 -7.27 19.50 -5.21
C CYS A 26 -8.18 19.55 -6.43
N VAL A 27 -9.42 20.00 -6.25
CA VAL A 27 -10.39 20.15 -7.34
C VAL A 27 -10.85 21.60 -7.33
N LEU A 28 -10.52 22.32 -8.39
CA LEU A 28 -10.91 23.72 -8.59
C LEU A 28 -11.97 23.81 -9.68
N ARG A 29 -12.78 24.87 -9.64
CA ARG A 29 -13.72 25.22 -10.72
C ARG A 29 -12.98 25.39 -12.05
N ASP A 30 -11.89 26.16 -12.05
CA ASP A 30 -10.99 26.26 -13.20
C ASP A 30 -9.66 25.55 -12.87
N MET A 31 -9.43 24.42 -13.54
CA MET A 31 -8.23 23.61 -13.37
C MET A 31 -7.07 24.06 -14.27
N ILE A 32 -7.34 24.95 -15.24
CA ILE A 32 -6.38 25.42 -16.25
C ILE A 32 -5.88 26.82 -15.88
N ASN A 33 -6.79 27.77 -15.64
CA ASN A 33 -6.44 29.15 -15.29
C ASN A 33 -6.52 29.35 -13.78
N ILE A 34 -5.49 28.90 -13.08
CA ILE A 34 -5.43 28.93 -11.62
C ILE A 34 -5.11 30.36 -11.16
N ARG A 35 -5.93 30.90 -10.26
CA ARG A 35 -5.69 32.20 -9.63
C ARG A 35 -4.66 32.07 -8.51
N ASP A 36 -3.89 33.14 -8.25
CA ASP A 36 -2.86 33.13 -7.19
C ASP A 36 -3.41 32.90 -5.77
N ASN A 37 -4.70 33.21 -5.56
CA ASN A 37 -5.42 32.99 -4.30
C ASN A 37 -6.26 31.71 -4.29
N SER A 38 -5.94 30.72 -5.13
CA SER A 38 -6.68 29.45 -5.18
C SER A 38 -6.55 28.67 -3.87
N LEU A 39 -7.59 27.89 -3.55
CA LEU A 39 -7.64 27.05 -2.35
C LEU A 39 -6.44 26.09 -2.25
N CYS A 40 -6.02 25.55 -3.39
CA CYS A 40 -4.92 24.61 -3.51
C CYS A 40 -4.34 24.65 -4.93
N LYS A 41 -3.15 24.07 -5.13
CA LYS A 41 -2.53 23.93 -6.46
C LYS A 41 -2.97 22.61 -7.09
N PRO A 42 -3.64 22.54 -8.26
CA PRO A 42 -4.16 21.29 -8.82
C PRO A 42 -3.09 20.39 -9.48
N ASN A 43 -1.85 20.87 -9.59
CA ASN A 43 -0.70 20.09 -10.07
C ASN A 43 0.35 19.96 -8.97
N GLY A 44 1.04 18.82 -8.93
CA GLY A 44 2.22 18.60 -8.11
C GLY A 44 2.11 17.48 -7.09
N ALA A 45 3.12 17.39 -6.24
CA ALA A 45 3.16 16.42 -5.15
C ALA A 45 2.12 16.76 -4.07
N ARG A 46 1.56 15.72 -3.44
CA ARG A 46 0.68 15.85 -2.27
C ARG A 46 1.32 15.21 -1.07
N THR A 47 0.99 15.76 0.09
CA THR A 47 1.24 15.11 1.36
C THR A 47 0.35 13.88 1.47
N THR A 48 0.95 12.76 1.85
CA THR A 48 0.25 11.50 2.06
C THR A 48 0.61 11.01 3.43
N PHE A 49 -0.38 10.67 4.24
CA PHE A 49 -0.16 10.10 5.57
C PHE A 49 -0.55 8.63 5.52
N SER A 50 0.36 7.77 5.93
CA SER A 50 0.18 6.31 5.88
C SER A 50 0.36 5.73 7.28
N SER A 51 -0.45 4.73 7.64
CA SER A 51 -0.33 3.97 8.89
C SER A 51 0.94 3.13 8.99
N ALA A 52 1.80 3.17 7.95
CA ALA A 52 3.20 2.75 7.90
C ALA A 52 3.52 1.46 8.69
N ALA A 53 3.37 0.33 8.01
CA ALA A 53 4.07 -0.93 8.24
C ALA A 53 3.98 -1.75 6.94
N PRO A 54 4.82 -2.78 6.79
CA PRO A 54 5.97 -2.79 5.90
C PRO A 54 5.72 -2.32 4.46
N VAL A 55 4.51 -2.42 3.91
CA VAL A 55 4.15 -1.79 2.64
C VAL A 55 3.68 -0.36 2.85
N GLN A 56 4.36 0.60 2.23
CA GLN A 56 4.07 2.02 2.33
C GLN A 56 3.40 2.55 1.06
N VAL A 57 2.51 3.52 1.23
CA VAL A 57 1.96 4.33 0.15
C VAL A 57 2.65 5.70 0.18
N SER A 58 3.27 6.11 -0.92
CA SER A 58 4.08 7.33 -0.98
C SER A 58 4.05 7.99 -2.37
N ASN A 59 4.80 9.09 -2.53
CA ASN A 59 4.99 9.79 -3.81
C ASN A 59 3.69 10.15 -4.53
N PHE A 60 2.68 10.58 -3.79
CA PHE A 60 1.43 11.00 -4.40
C PHE A 60 1.63 12.23 -5.28
N ARG A 61 1.21 12.14 -6.54
CA ARG A 61 1.29 13.23 -7.52
C ARG A 61 -0.04 13.39 -8.21
N GLN A 62 -0.45 14.64 -8.37
CA GLN A 62 -1.66 15.01 -9.10
C GLN A 62 -1.27 15.85 -10.31
N SER A 63 -1.96 15.63 -11.43
CA SER A 63 -1.87 16.47 -12.61
C SER A 63 -3.22 16.72 -13.27
N VAL A 64 -3.39 17.91 -13.83
CA VAL A 64 -4.54 18.27 -14.67
C VAL A 64 -4.24 17.78 -16.08
N VAL A 65 -5.12 16.96 -16.62
CA VAL A 65 -4.97 16.37 -17.98
C VAL A 65 -6.08 16.81 -18.94
N GLY A 66 -7.00 17.66 -18.46
CA GLY A 66 -8.05 18.29 -19.24
C GLY A 66 -8.85 19.25 -18.37
N LYS A 67 -9.74 20.05 -18.99
CA LYS A 67 -10.59 21.02 -18.28
C LYS A 67 -11.35 20.39 -17.11
N ASP A 68 -11.93 19.22 -17.36
CA ASP A 68 -12.75 18.46 -16.40
C ASP A 68 -12.13 17.08 -16.15
N LYS A 69 -10.81 16.97 -16.18
CA LYS A 69 -10.11 15.68 -16.09
C LYS A 69 -8.81 15.78 -15.30
N LEU A 70 -8.64 14.87 -14.36
CA LEU A 70 -7.51 14.81 -13.46
C LEU A 70 -6.84 13.43 -13.53
N SER A 71 -5.52 13.44 -13.45
CA SER A 71 -4.70 12.25 -13.29
C SER A 71 -4.00 12.31 -11.95
N PHE A 72 -3.86 11.17 -11.28
CA PHE A 72 -3.03 11.06 -10.11
C PHE A 72 -2.27 9.74 -10.08
N SER A 73 -1.14 9.74 -9.41
CA SER A 73 -0.34 8.53 -9.21
C SER A 73 0.25 8.48 -7.81
N PHE A 74 0.51 7.27 -7.35
CA PHE A 74 1.17 7.00 -6.08
C PHE A 74 1.98 5.72 -6.18
N ASP A 75 3.00 5.64 -5.34
CA ASP A 75 3.86 4.48 -5.23
C ASP A 75 3.41 3.60 -4.06
N ILE A 76 3.39 2.30 -4.30
CA ILE A 76 3.31 1.26 -3.28
C ILE A 76 4.68 0.62 -3.21
N SER A 77 5.30 0.62 -2.03
CA SER A 77 6.65 0.09 -1.85
C SER A 77 6.78 -0.69 -0.56
N VAL A 78 7.42 -1.85 -0.62
CA VAL A 78 7.86 -2.59 0.57
C VAL A 78 9.02 -1.85 1.21
N SER A 79 8.97 -1.72 2.52
CA SER A 79 10.02 -1.17 3.39
C SER A 79 10.44 -2.24 4.39
N GLY A 80 11.74 -2.32 4.64
CA GLY A 80 12.33 -3.34 5.50
C GLY A 80 12.56 -4.69 4.81
N ASN A 81 13.14 -5.63 5.56
CA ASN A 81 13.37 -7.01 5.13
C ASN A 81 12.22 -7.90 5.58
N VAL A 82 11.07 -7.75 4.92
CA VAL A 82 9.94 -8.66 5.10
C VAL A 82 9.54 -9.26 3.77
N GLU A 83 8.91 -10.42 3.84
CA GLU A 83 8.31 -11.04 2.67
C GLU A 83 6.81 -10.84 2.71
N ILE A 84 6.25 -10.41 1.59
CA ILE A 84 4.82 -10.14 1.45
C ILE A 84 4.17 -11.11 0.48
N PHE A 85 2.93 -11.46 0.76
CA PHE A 85 2.12 -12.38 -0.04
C PHE A 85 0.73 -11.82 -0.27
N SER A 86 0.09 -12.28 -1.35
CA SER A 86 -1.31 -11.98 -1.66
C SER A 86 -2.23 -12.27 -0.47
N ASP A 87 -3.22 -11.39 -0.25
CA ASP A 87 -4.24 -11.55 0.78
C ASP A 87 -5.44 -12.42 0.35
N ARG A 88 -5.41 -12.99 -0.87
CA ARG A 88 -6.45 -13.91 -1.39
C ARG A 88 -6.83 -14.99 -0.37
N ASN A 89 -5.82 -15.49 0.33
CA ASN A 89 -5.97 -16.44 1.41
C ASN A 89 -5.53 -15.77 2.72
N LYS A 90 -6.48 -15.19 3.46
CA LYS A 90 -6.18 -14.74 4.82
C LYS A 90 -5.65 -15.93 5.64
N PRO A 91 -4.62 -15.74 6.47
CA PRO A 91 -3.98 -16.82 7.21
C PRO A 91 -4.96 -17.39 8.23
N SER A 92 -5.59 -18.51 7.91
CA SER A 92 -6.27 -19.39 8.85
C SER A 92 -5.30 -20.38 9.47
N ASN A 93 -4.21 -20.66 8.76
CA ASN A 93 -2.98 -21.28 9.22
C ASN A 93 -1.80 -20.63 8.50
N PHE A 94 -0.57 -21.01 8.86
CA PHE A 94 0.64 -20.43 8.29
C PHE A 94 0.71 -20.62 6.75
N GLU A 95 0.45 -21.84 6.27
CA GLU A 95 0.58 -22.20 4.85
C GLU A 95 -0.46 -21.54 3.95
N SER A 96 -1.62 -21.15 4.48
CA SER A 96 -2.65 -20.48 3.69
C SER A 96 -2.25 -19.05 3.36
N GLY A 97 -1.58 -18.34 4.26
CA GLY A 97 -1.15 -16.95 4.03
C GLY A 97 0.28 -16.81 3.51
N CYS A 98 1.20 -17.60 4.04
CA CYS A 98 2.64 -17.53 3.76
C CYS A 98 3.14 -18.93 3.36
N PRO A 99 2.80 -19.41 2.15
CA PRO A 99 3.09 -20.77 1.72
C PRO A 99 4.61 -21.02 1.65
N LYS A 100 5.04 -22.17 2.20
CA LYS A 100 6.44 -22.62 2.15
C LYS A 100 6.75 -23.42 0.89
N ASP A 101 5.74 -24.06 0.31
CA ASP A 101 5.89 -24.77 -0.96
C ASP A 101 6.38 -23.81 -2.06
N PRO A 102 7.50 -24.11 -2.76
CA PRO A 102 8.11 -23.18 -3.71
C PRO A 102 7.18 -22.73 -4.84
N ARG A 103 6.28 -23.60 -5.29
CA ARG A 103 5.35 -23.27 -6.38
C ARG A 103 4.29 -22.30 -5.89
N LYS A 104 3.60 -22.63 -4.79
CA LYS A 104 2.58 -21.76 -4.18
C LYS A 104 3.17 -20.43 -3.72
N ARG A 105 4.41 -20.44 -3.25
CA ARG A 105 5.14 -19.24 -2.85
C ARG A 105 5.31 -18.27 -4.02
N ARG A 106 5.84 -18.74 -5.15
CA ARG A 106 6.02 -17.92 -6.37
C ARG A 106 4.70 -17.37 -6.92
N GLU A 107 3.61 -18.11 -6.77
CA GLU A 107 2.30 -17.67 -7.22
C GLU A 107 1.77 -16.48 -6.38
N ASN A 108 2.15 -16.39 -5.09
CA ASN A 108 1.58 -15.43 -4.14
C ASN A 108 2.54 -14.33 -3.69
N GLU A 109 3.85 -14.50 -3.80
CA GLU A 109 4.84 -13.55 -3.30
C GLU A 109 4.79 -12.20 -4.05
N ASN A 110 5.17 -11.13 -3.35
CA ASN A 110 5.23 -9.76 -3.88
C ASN A 110 3.90 -9.23 -4.41
N ARG A 111 2.77 -9.78 -3.97
CA ARG A 111 1.43 -9.33 -4.36
C ARG A 111 0.74 -8.63 -3.21
N VAL A 112 0.02 -7.56 -3.54
CA VAL A 112 -0.84 -6.83 -2.60
C VAL A 112 -2.17 -6.51 -3.27
N THR A 113 -3.24 -6.47 -2.50
CA THR A 113 -4.53 -5.97 -2.95
C THR A 113 -4.64 -4.49 -2.62
N VAL A 114 -5.00 -3.68 -3.61
CA VAL A 114 -5.11 -2.23 -3.52
C VAL A 114 -6.57 -1.85 -3.70
N GLU A 115 -7.05 -0.91 -2.89
CA GLU A 115 -8.39 -0.36 -2.97
C GLU A 115 -8.33 1.15 -2.74
N ILE A 116 -8.93 1.92 -3.65
CA ILE A 116 -9.11 3.36 -3.49
C ILE A 116 -10.47 3.58 -2.85
N THR A 117 -10.49 4.34 -1.76
CA THR A 117 -11.68 4.63 -0.96
C THR A 117 -12.09 6.10 -1.11
N GLU A 118 -13.31 6.42 -0.65
CA GLU A 118 -13.96 7.75 -0.67
C GLU A 118 -14.30 8.29 -2.07
N VAL A 119 -13.31 8.41 -2.96
CA VAL A 119 -13.45 8.98 -4.31
C VAL A 119 -14.40 8.19 -5.23
N PRO A 120 -14.46 6.84 -5.22
CA PRO A 120 -15.41 6.10 -6.07
C PRO A 120 -16.88 6.44 -5.82
N SER A 121 -17.20 6.95 -4.62
CA SER A 121 -18.54 7.36 -4.20
C SER A 121 -18.75 8.88 -4.18
N ASP A 122 -17.76 9.67 -4.59
CA ASP A 122 -17.85 11.13 -4.53
C ASP A 122 -18.67 11.69 -5.71
N PRO A 123 -19.65 12.58 -5.47
CA PRO A 123 -20.49 13.13 -6.54
C PRO A 123 -19.75 14.08 -7.51
N VAL A 124 -18.56 14.57 -7.14
CA VAL A 124 -17.76 15.50 -7.96
C VAL A 124 -16.81 14.74 -8.89
N VAL A 125 -16.47 13.49 -8.54
CA VAL A 125 -15.48 12.68 -9.24
C VAL A 125 -16.16 11.45 -9.84
N THR A 126 -16.02 11.28 -11.14
CA THR A 126 -16.64 10.17 -11.88
C THR A 126 -15.60 9.48 -12.77
N GLY A 127 -15.95 8.31 -13.30
CA GLY A 127 -15.09 7.65 -14.30
C GLY A 127 -13.71 7.24 -13.78
N LEU A 128 -13.58 6.94 -12.48
CA LEU A 128 -12.30 6.51 -11.88
C LEU A 128 -11.77 5.26 -12.59
N LYS A 129 -10.59 5.41 -13.19
CA LYS A 129 -9.87 4.36 -13.90
C LYS A 129 -8.43 4.33 -13.47
N CYS A 130 -8.05 3.28 -12.75
CA CYS A 130 -6.67 3.03 -12.35
C CYS A 130 -6.06 1.88 -13.15
N GLY A 131 -4.86 2.11 -13.70
CA GLY A 131 -4.14 1.12 -14.47
C GLY A 131 -3.77 -0.09 -13.61
N GLY A 132 -4.25 -1.27 -14.01
CA GLY A 132 -3.97 -2.54 -13.33
C GLY A 132 -4.85 -2.82 -12.11
N LEU A 133 -5.94 -2.08 -11.90
CA LEU A 133 -6.97 -2.40 -10.91
C LEU A 133 -8.28 -2.80 -11.60
N ASP A 134 -8.98 -3.78 -11.02
CA ASP A 134 -10.30 -4.22 -11.48
C ASP A 134 -11.37 -3.17 -11.15
N GLY A 135 -12.34 -3.01 -12.05
CA GLY A 135 -13.41 -2.00 -11.88
C GLY A 135 -12.89 -0.55 -11.71
N GLY A 136 -11.61 -0.30 -12.04
CA GLY A 136 -10.97 1.01 -11.98
C GLY A 136 -10.51 1.46 -10.58
N HIS A 137 -10.82 0.76 -9.49
CA HIS A 137 -10.55 1.24 -8.13
C HIS A 137 -10.09 0.17 -7.12
N LYS A 138 -10.18 -1.12 -7.46
CA LYS A 138 -9.75 -2.21 -6.57
C LYS A 138 -9.13 -3.36 -7.34
N GLY A 139 -8.00 -3.88 -6.91
CA GLY A 139 -7.39 -5.04 -7.59
C GLY A 139 -6.08 -5.50 -6.98
N GLU A 140 -5.64 -6.68 -7.39
CA GLU A 140 -4.34 -7.22 -6.99
C GLU A 140 -3.25 -6.71 -7.92
N VAL A 141 -2.12 -6.28 -7.34
CA VAL A 141 -0.96 -5.82 -8.09
C VAL A 141 0.31 -6.55 -7.63
N ILE A 142 1.22 -6.78 -8.58
CA ILE A 142 2.54 -7.34 -8.32
C ILE A 142 3.52 -6.18 -8.11
N LEU A 143 4.27 -6.24 -7.02
CA LEU A 143 5.37 -5.35 -6.71
C LEU A 143 6.65 -5.89 -7.36
N VAL A 144 7.12 -5.24 -8.41
CA VAL A 144 8.37 -5.62 -9.10
C VAL A 144 9.52 -4.92 -8.40
N SER A 145 10.50 -5.69 -7.91
CA SER A 145 11.58 -5.16 -7.05
C SER A 145 11.03 -4.40 -5.83
N GLY A 146 9.96 -4.93 -5.23
CA GLY A 146 9.35 -4.36 -4.03
C GLY A 146 8.57 -3.06 -4.26
N LYS A 147 8.34 -2.63 -5.52
CA LYS A 147 7.65 -1.38 -5.83
C LYS A 147 6.65 -1.51 -6.98
N ARG A 148 5.56 -0.73 -6.91
CA ARG A 148 4.62 -0.52 -8.01
C ARG A 148 4.06 0.90 -7.95
N THR A 149 4.04 1.58 -9.09
CA THR A 149 3.32 2.86 -9.24
C THR A 149 1.93 2.58 -9.80
N ILE A 150 0.91 3.10 -9.13
CA ILE A 150 -0.48 3.10 -9.61
C ILE A 150 -0.77 4.46 -10.20
N THR A 151 -1.35 4.49 -11.40
CA THR A 151 -1.77 5.72 -12.09
C THR A 151 -3.25 5.62 -12.38
N CYS A 152 -3.98 6.67 -12.01
CA CYS A 152 -5.42 6.77 -12.13
C CYS A 152 -5.82 8.03 -12.88
N THR A 153 -6.91 7.93 -13.63
CA THR A 153 -7.59 9.08 -14.23
C THR A 153 -9.02 9.15 -13.73
N VAL A 154 -9.51 10.37 -13.52
CA VAL A 154 -10.88 10.66 -13.16
C VAL A 154 -11.43 11.80 -13.99
N ASP A 155 -12.73 11.77 -14.22
CA ASP A 155 -13.50 12.85 -14.80
C ASP A 155 -14.15 13.67 -13.67
N LEU A 156 -14.28 14.97 -13.86
CA LEU A 156 -14.84 15.92 -12.90
C LEU A 156 -16.17 16.46 -13.42
N VAL A 157 -17.15 16.65 -12.54
CA VAL A 157 -18.41 17.31 -12.93
C VAL A 157 -18.16 18.78 -13.32
N THR A 158 -18.89 19.28 -14.31
CA THR A 158 -18.65 20.63 -14.87
C THR A 158 -18.97 21.76 -13.90
N ASP A 159 -20.08 21.65 -13.16
CA ASP A 159 -20.53 22.68 -12.22
C ASP A 159 -20.02 22.41 -10.80
N ARG A 160 -18.70 22.54 -10.64
CA ARG A 160 -18.00 22.30 -9.38
C ARG A 160 -17.54 23.60 -8.72
N VAL A 161 -17.30 23.50 -7.41
CA VAL A 161 -16.70 24.56 -6.60
C VAL A 161 -15.27 24.19 -6.23
N ASP A 162 -14.49 25.18 -5.80
CA ASP A 162 -13.14 24.95 -5.30
C ASP A 162 -13.20 24.18 -3.98
N LEU A 163 -12.55 23.02 -3.94
CA LEU A 163 -12.56 22.12 -2.78
C LEU A 163 -11.34 21.20 -2.74
N GLU A 164 -11.05 20.69 -1.54
CA GLU A 164 -10.14 19.56 -1.35
C GLU A 164 -10.96 18.29 -1.04
N LYS A 165 -10.76 17.22 -1.81
CA LYS A 165 -11.36 15.91 -1.52
C LYS A 165 -10.38 15.00 -0.84
N VAL A 166 -10.80 14.37 0.25
CA VAL A 166 -10.05 13.28 0.86
C VAL A 166 -10.15 12.05 -0.03
N MET A 167 -9.03 11.38 -0.24
CA MET A 167 -8.96 10.08 -0.89
C MET A 167 -8.12 9.16 -0.02
N GLY A 168 -8.64 7.96 0.22
CA GLY A 168 -7.93 6.89 0.87
C GLY A 168 -7.39 5.88 -0.12
N VAL A 169 -6.28 5.26 0.27
CA VAL A 169 -5.70 4.08 -0.37
C VAL A 169 -5.52 3.04 0.72
N LYS A 170 -6.17 1.90 0.53
CA LYS A 170 -6.08 0.72 1.37
C LYS A 170 -5.27 -0.33 0.64
N VAL A 171 -4.27 -0.89 1.32
CA VAL A 171 -3.42 -1.96 0.79
C VAL A 171 -3.44 -3.14 1.74
N THR A 172 -3.91 -4.30 1.29
CA THR A 172 -4.03 -5.51 2.10
C THR A 172 -3.13 -6.62 1.56
N TYR A 173 -2.45 -7.32 2.47
CA TYR A 173 -1.44 -8.32 2.15
C TYR A 173 -1.16 -9.20 3.37
N ASN A 174 -0.51 -10.33 3.15
CA ASN A 174 0.04 -11.17 4.21
C ASN A 174 1.53 -10.90 4.37
N VAL A 175 2.02 -10.95 5.59
CA VAL A 175 3.44 -10.73 5.94
C VAL A 175 4.00 -11.99 6.55
N LEU A 176 5.15 -12.43 6.05
CA LEU A 176 6.02 -13.37 6.72
C LEU A 176 7.15 -12.59 7.40
N ASP A 177 7.19 -12.69 8.73
CA ASP A 177 8.22 -12.09 9.56
C ASP A 177 8.99 -13.19 10.30
N ASN A 178 10.31 -13.02 10.41
CA ASN A 178 11.21 -13.99 11.01
C ASN A 178 12.00 -13.33 12.13
N LYS A 179 11.95 -13.91 13.33
CA LYS A 179 12.71 -13.43 14.48
C LYS A 179 13.67 -14.49 14.99
N GLU A 180 14.94 -14.14 15.07
CA GLU A 180 15.99 -14.99 15.61
C GLU A 180 16.38 -14.52 17.01
N THR A 181 16.62 -15.44 17.93
CA THR A 181 17.06 -15.15 19.29
C THR A 181 18.07 -16.18 19.73
N LYS A 182 19.18 -15.71 20.29
CA LYS A 182 20.23 -16.57 20.83
C LYS A 182 19.99 -16.81 22.30
N VAL A 183 20.03 -18.08 22.71
CA VAL A 183 19.83 -18.51 24.09
C VAL A 183 21.08 -19.24 24.56
N LEU A 184 21.64 -18.79 25.67
CA LEU A 184 22.81 -19.40 26.30
C LEU A 184 22.36 -20.43 27.33
N VAL A 185 22.61 -21.71 27.04
CA VAL A 185 22.43 -22.77 28.02
C VAL A 185 23.70 -22.86 28.85
N LYS A 186 23.57 -22.54 30.14
CA LYS A 186 24.67 -22.66 31.11
C LYS A 186 24.63 -24.02 31.76
N HIS A 187 25.79 -24.67 31.84
CA HIS A 187 25.94 -25.84 32.68
C HIS A 187 26.02 -25.37 34.14
N LEU A 188 25.07 -25.81 34.98
CA LEU A 188 25.16 -25.62 36.42
C LEU A 188 26.02 -26.76 36.96
N ALA A 189 27.16 -26.43 37.57
CA ALA A 189 27.92 -27.41 38.33
C ALA A 189 27.14 -27.69 39.62
N ASP A 190 26.82 -28.96 39.88
CA ASP A 190 26.25 -29.38 41.16
C ASP A 190 27.30 -29.14 42.26
N THR A 191 27.01 -28.22 43.19
CA THR A 191 27.79 -27.99 44.42
C THR A 191 27.35 -28.92 45.52
#